data_AF-A0A026WYM6-F1
#
_entry.id   AF-A0A026WYM6-F1
#
_cell.length_a   1.000
_cell.length_b   1.000
_cell.length_c   1.000
_cell.angle_alpha   90.00
_cell.angle_beta   90.00
_cell.angle_gamma   90.00
#
_symmetry.space_group_name_H-M   'P 1'
#
loop_
_entity.id
_entity.type
_entity.pdbx_description
1 polymer ?
#
loop_
_entity_poly.entity_id
_entity_poly.type
_entity_poly.pdbx_seq_one_letter_code
_entity_poly.pdbx_strand_id
1 'polypeptide(L)'
;MQLCTIAVYVTIVAMILISRVSGTIDVNLSELEYLAARLDPFECRRLIAALHYTTYDLPKNLAAAERKVDEEIPCLRQLLHWNSSPMEGRGKTHTAIIHRLRQLNRNDLADWLGKTTFKQLGKDLDDAIALSFEELAKEETETSTSAFHDRLLIL
;
A
#
# COMPACT_ATOMS: atom_id res chain seq x y z
N MET A 1 -29.60 33.68 -4.12
CA MET A 1 -29.10 32.34 -4.54
C MET A 1 -27.57 32.27 -4.62
N GLN A 2 -26.86 33.29 -5.14
CA GLN A 2 -25.39 33.28 -5.28
C GLN A 2 -24.59 33.21 -3.97
N LEU A 3 -25.05 33.80 -2.87
CA LEU A 3 -24.31 33.72 -1.59
C LEU A 3 -24.32 32.31 -0.99
N CYS A 4 -25.41 31.54 -1.16
CA CYS A 4 -25.49 30.18 -0.66
C CYS A 4 -24.57 29.23 -1.45
N THR A 5 -24.49 29.39 -2.77
CA THR A 5 -23.59 28.57 -3.60
C THR A 5 -22.12 28.85 -3.28
N ILE A 6 -21.75 30.12 -3.04
CA ILE A 6 -20.38 30.47 -2.60
C ILE A 6 -20.08 29.86 -1.23
N ALA A 7 -21.01 29.97 -0.28
CA ALA A 7 -20.83 29.40 1.06
C ALA A 7 -20.65 27.86 1.03
N VAL A 8 -21.47 27.17 0.25
CA VAL A 8 -21.37 25.71 0.04
C VAL A 8 -20.06 25.34 -0.66
N TYR A 9 -19.61 26.12 -1.64
CA TYR A 9 -18.35 25.87 -2.32
C TYR A 9 -17.15 26.02 -1.38
N VAL A 10 -17.13 27.08 -0.57
CA VAL A 10 -16.06 27.33 0.42
C VAL A 10 -16.00 26.21 1.47
N THR A 11 -17.14 25.74 1.96
CA THR A 11 -17.17 24.65 2.96
C THR A 11 -16.70 23.33 2.36
N ILE A 12 -17.08 23.01 1.11
CA ILE A 12 -16.59 21.81 0.41
C ILE A 12 -15.08 21.88 0.19
N VAL A 13 -14.56 23.01 -0.30
CA VAL A 13 -13.11 23.18 -0.52
C VAL A 13 -12.33 23.09 0.80
N ALA A 14 -12.85 23.69 1.89
CA ALA A 14 -12.23 23.58 3.20
C ALA A 14 -12.21 22.13 3.71
N MET A 15 -13.32 21.39 3.56
CA MET A 15 -13.40 19.98 3.95
C MET A 15 -12.42 19.11 3.15
N ILE A 16 -12.26 19.35 1.84
CA ILE A 16 -11.31 18.62 0.99
C ILE A 16 -9.85 18.92 1.40
N LEU A 17 -9.53 20.19 1.68
CA LEU A 17 -8.18 20.58 2.11
C LEU A 17 -7.80 20.00 3.48
N ILE A 18 -8.78 19.86 4.38
CA ILE A 18 -8.59 19.23 5.70
C ILE A 18 -8.51 17.70 5.58
N SER A 19 -9.26 17.12 4.65
CA SER A 19 -9.34 15.68 4.40
C SER A 19 -8.19 15.20 3.50
N ARG A 20 -6.93 15.48 3.88
CA ARG A 20 -5.74 14.83 3.30
C ARG A 20 -5.77 13.33 3.62
N VAL A 21 -6.68 12.60 2.98
CA VAL A 21 -6.76 11.14 3.04
C VAL A 21 -5.55 10.63 2.27
N SER A 22 -4.48 10.34 3.00
CA SER A 22 -3.43 9.49 2.48
C SER A 22 -4.04 8.10 2.41
N GLY A 23 -4.19 7.55 1.21
CA GLY A 23 -4.54 6.14 1.05
C GLY A 23 -3.44 5.33 1.70
N THR A 24 -3.76 4.68 2.83
CA THR A 24 -2.77 3.92 3.58
C THR A 24 -3.04 2.44 3.36
N ILE A 25 -2.10 1.74 2.72
CA ILE A 25 -2.11 0.28 2.67
C ILE A 25 -1.41 -0.19 3.94
N ASP A 26 -2.20 -0.60 4.92
CA ASP A 26 -1.72 -1.17 6.17
C ASP A 26 -0.86 -2.41 5.88
N VAL A 27 0.25 -2.52 6.59
CA VAL A 27 1.10 -3.72 6.55
C VAL A 27 0.42 -4.79 7.39
N ASN A 28 0.24 -5.97 6.81
CA ASN A 28 -0.42 -7.08 7.50
C ASN A 28 0.54 -7.78 8.48
N LEU A 29 -0.01 -8.49 9.47
CA LEU A 29 0.76 -9.24 10.46
C LEU A 29 1.75 -10.22 9.80
N SER A 30 1.32 -10.96 8.78
CA SER A 30 2.17 -11.93 8.08
C SER A 30 3.39 -11.27 7.40
N GLU A 31 3.25 -10.03 6.93
CA GLU A 31 4.35 -9.28 6.33
C GLU A 31 5.35 -8.82 7.40
N LEU A 32 4.85 -8.37 8.55
CA LEU A 32 5.69 -8.02 9.70
C LEU A 32 6.42 -9.25 10.27
N GLU A 33 5.74 -10.40 10.35
CA GLU A 33 6.35 -11.68 10.74
C GLU A 33 7.47 -12.08 9.79
N TYR A 34 7.26 -11.95 8.48
CA TYR A 34 8.27 -12.26 7.48
C TYR A 34 9.49 -11.34 7.59
N LEU A 35 9.28 -10.03 7.76
CA LEU A 35 10.36 -9.07 8.00
C LEU A 35 11.14 -9.42 9.27
N ALA A 36 10.44 -9.69 10.38
CA ALA A 36 11.06 -10.03 11.65
C ALA A 36 11.89 -11.32 11.60
N ALA A 37 11.49 -12.28 10.76
CA ALA A 37 12.22 -13.53 10.56
C ALA A 37 13.48 -13.38 9.68
N ARG A 38 13.58 -12.28 8.90
CA ARG A 38 14.63 -12.09 7.88
C ARG A 38 15.58 -10.93 8.18
N LEU A 39 15.30 -10.17 9.22
CA LEU A 39 16.19 -9.18 9.83
C LEU A 39 16.93 -9.84 10.98
N ASP A 40 18.25 -9.64 11.03
CA ASP A 40 18.99 -9.96 12.24
C ASP A 40 18.62 -8.98 13.39
N PRO A 41 18.96 -9.30 14.65
CA PRO A 41 18.61 -8.44 15.78
C PRO A 41 19.14 -7.00 15.65
N PHE A 42 20.32 -6.81 15.06
CA PHE A 42 20.94 -5.49 14.88
C PHE A 42 20.23 -4.71 13.76
N GLU A 43 19.98 -5.34 12.62
CA GLU A 43 19.22 -4.77 11.51
C GLU A 43 17.81 -4.38 11.93
N CYS A 44 17.16 -5.20 12.76
CA CYS A 44 15.83 -4.88 13.26
C CYS A 44 15.85 -3.64 14.15
N ARG A 45 16.78 -3.54 15.11
CA ARG A 45 16.90 -2.33 15.95
C ARG A 45 17.15 -1.08 15.11
N ARG A 46 17.98 -1.22 14.08
CA ARG A 46 18.28 -0.15 13.14
C ARG A 46 17.08 0.26 12.30
N LEU A 47 16.26 -0.70 11.87
CA LEU A 47 15.00 -0.44 11.18
C LEU A 47 14.02 0.27 12.10
N ILE A 48 13.79 -0.24 13.32
CA ILE A 48 12.90 0.38 14.31
C ILE A 48 13.34 1.82 14.62
N ALA A 49 14.63 2.03 14.91
CA ALA A 49 15.15 3.38 15.11
C ALA A 49 14.90 4.30 13.90
N ALA A 50 15.09 3.79 12.68
CA ALA A 50 14.87 4.55 11.45
C ALA A 50 13.39 4.88 11.20
N LEU A 51 12.48 3.98 11.60
CA LEU A 51 11.04 4.14 11.46
C LEU A 51 10.44 5.24 12.36
N HIS A 52 11.15 5.62 13.42
CA HIS A 52 10.73 6.73 14.31
C HIS A 52 11.06 8.12 13.71
N TYR A 53 11.84 8.19 12.63
CA TYR A 53 12.10 9.45 11.94
C TYR A 53 11.12 9.69 10.80
N THR A 54 10.67 10.94 10.66
CA THR A 54 9.77 11.37 9.58
C THR A 54 10.47 12.08 8.44
N THR A 55 11.77 12.34 8.56
CA THR A 55 12.58 12.96 7.52
C THR A 55 12.75 12.03 6.32
N TYR A 56 12.87 12.59 5.11
CA TYR A 56 13.19 11.79 3.94
C TYR A 56 14.55 11.11 4.14
N ASP A 57 15.61 11.87 4.33
CA ASP A 57 16.93 11.30 4.57
C ASP A 57 17.06 10.64 5.94
N LEU A 58 17.89 9.60 5.98
CA LEU A 58 18.25 8.92 7.22
C LEU A 58 19.19 9.83 8.02
N PRO A 59 18.88 10.14 9.28
CA PRO A 59 19.67 11.09 10.05
C PRO A 59 21.02 10.49 10.45
N LYS A 60 22.05 11.34 10.46
CA LYS A 60 23.43 10.95 10.79
C LYS A 60 23.59 10.40 12.22
N ASN A 61 22.64 10.70 13.11
CA ASN A 61 22.65 10.28 14.51
C ASN A 61 21.82 9.01 14.80
N LEU A 62 21.52 8.20 13.77
CA LEU A 62 20.75 6.96 13.93
C LEU A 62 21.32 6.02 15.02
N ALA A 63 22.64 5.93 15.13
CA ALA A 63 23.31 5.11 16.15
C ALA A 63 22.92 5.48 17.59
N ALA A 64 22.54 6.74 17.85
CA ALA A 64 22.05 7.15 19.16
C ALA A 64 20.60 6.72 19.41
N ALA A 65 19.79 6.62 18.35
CA ALA A 65 18.42 6.11 18.42
C ALA A 65 18.40 4.57 18.53
N GLU A 66 19.29 3.87 17.84
CA GLU A 66 19.48 2.41 17.95
C GLU A 66 19.69 1.97 19.40
N ARG A 67 20.48 2.71 20.18
CA ARG A 67 20.74 2.42 21.60
C ARG A 67 19.53 2.62 22.52
N LYS A 68 18.50 3.32 22.06
CA LYS A 68 17.24 3.50 22.80
C LYS A 68 16.24 2.39 22.50
N VAL A 69 16.53 1.57 21.48
CA VAL A 69 15.70 0.42 21.15
C VAL A 69 16.10 -0.72 22.08
N ASP A 70 15.11 -1.22 22.82
CA ASP A 70 15.30 -2.31 23.77
C ASP A 70 15.73 -3.59 23.04
N GLU A 71 16.83 -4.20 23.49
CA GLU A 71 17.39 -5.41 22.88
C GLU A 71 16.65 -6.69 23.34
N GLU A 72 15.95 -6.64 24.47
CA GLU A 72 15.21 -7.78 25.04
C GLU A 72 13.85 -7.98 24.37
N ILE A 73 13.30 -6.93 23.75
CA ILE A 73 12.01 -7.01 23.08
C ILE A 73 12.19 -7.68 21.70
N PRO A 74 11.45 -8.76 21.39
CA PRO A 74 11.53 -9.41 20.09
C PRO A 74 11.18 -8.46 18.93
N CYS A 75 11.91 -8.58 17.81
CA CYS A 75 11.75 -7.72 16.64
C CYS A 75 10.28 -7.57 16.18
N LEU A 76 9.56 -8.69 16.08
CA LEU A 76 8.15 -8.69 15.70
C LEU A 76 7.29 -7.84 16.64
N ARG A 77 7.53 -7.91 17.95
CA ARG A 77 6.79 -7.13 18.95
C ARG A 77 7.07 -5.64 18.81
N GLN A 78 8.32 -5.26 18.49
CA GLN A 78 8.67 -3.87 18.21
C GLN A 78 7.99 -3.35 16.94
N LEU A 79 7.99 -4.14 15.87
CA LEU A 79 7.32 -3.79 14.61
C LEU A 79 5.81 -3.64 14.79
N LEU A 80 5.18 -4.54 15.53
CA LEU A 80 3.74 -4.46 15.86
C LEU A 80 3.41 -3.25 16.72
N HIS A 81 4.27 -2.93 17.70
CA HIS A 81 4.11 -1.74 18.50
C HIS A 81 4.14 -0.48 17.63
N TRP A 82 5.18 -0.34 16.79
CA TRP A 82 5.31 0.79 15.88
C TRP A 82 4.10 0.91 14.93
N ASN A 83 3.64 -0.20 14.36
CA ASN A 83 2.51 -0.24 13.42
C ASN A 83 1.16 0.13 14.06
N SER A 84 0.97 -0.19 15.34
CA SER A 84 -0.28 0.08 16.07
C SER A 84 -0.31 1.44 16.79
N SER A 85 0.85 2.06 17.01
CA SER A 85 1.00 3.32 17.76
C SER A 85 0.52 4.56 16.98
N PRO A 86 -0.50 5.30 17.48
CA PRO A 86 -1.12 6.44 16.79
C PRO A 86 -0.18 7.58 16.38
N MET A 87 0.92 7.78 17.11
CA MET A 87 1.88 8.87 16.89
C MET A 87 3.15 8.41 16.17
N GLU A 88 3.24 7.13 15.81
CA GLU A 88 4.42 6.54 15.19
C GLU A 88 4.09 6.09 13.77
N GLY A 89 3.49 4.90 13.65
CA GLY A 89 3.23 4.21 12.40
C GLY A 89 1.76 3.98 12.07
N ARG A 90 0.80 4.41 12.91
CA ARG A 90 -0.63 4.25 12.59
C ARG A 90 -0.98 5.01 11.31
N GLY A 91 -1.32 4.26 10.24
CA GLY A 91 -1.52 4.84 8.91
C GLY A 91 -0.23 5.28 8.21
N LYS A 92 0.95 4.80 8.63
CA LYS A 92 2.17 4.89 7.82
C LYS A 92 2.43 3.54 7.19
N THR A 93 2.46 3.57 5.87
CA THR A 93 2.28 2.43 5.01
C THR A 93 3.56 1.62 4.83
N HIS A 94 3.38 0.47 4.18
CA HIS A 94 4.38 -0.23 3.37
C HIS A 94 5.49 0.67 2.82
N THR A 95 5.17 1.87 2.30
CA THR A 95 6.17 2.78 1.72
C THR A 95 7.19 3.27 2.74
N ALA A 96 6.81 3.53 3.99
CA ALA A 96 7.73 3.95 5.04
C ALA A 96 8.72 2.83 5.39
N ILE A 97 8.22 1.59 5.52
CA ILE A 97 9.07 0.42 5.78
C ILE A 97 10.00 0.16 4.60
N ILE A 98 9.47 0.11 3.36
CA ILE A 98 10.24 -0.06 2.12
C ILE A 98 11.33 1.01 2.01
N HIS A 99 10.97 2.26 2.26
CA HIS A 99 11.89 3.38 2.17
C HIS A 99 13.05 3.25 3.19
N ARG A 100 12.75 2.92 4.45
CA ARG A 100 13.79 2.69 5.45
C ARG A 100 14.64 1.46 5.15
N LEU A 101 14.04 0.36 4.70
CA LEU A 101 14.79 -0.83 4.28
C LEU A 101 15.81 -0.50 3.18
N ARG A 102 15.44 0.32 2.19
CA ARG A 102 16.38 0.80 1.15
C ARG A 102 17.54 1.61 1.73
N GLN A 103 17.24 2.54 2.64
CA GLN A 103 18.28 3.34 3.29
C GLN A 103 19.22 2.51 4.18
N LEU A 104 18.73 1.37 4.67
CA LEU A 104 19.50 0.39 5.45
C LEU A 104 20.14 -0.70 4.58
N ASN A 105 20.12 -0.53 3.26
CA ASN A 105 20.69 -1.46 2.29
C ASN A 105 20.05 -2.86 2.28
N ARG A 106 18.81 -3.00 2.77
CA ARG A 106 17.96 -4.20 2.69
C ARG A 106 17.00 -4.10 1.52
N ASN A 107 17.56 -3.92 0.32
CA ASN A 107 16.81 -3.80 -0.92
C ASN A 107 16.02 -5.07 -1.24
N ASP A 108 16.52 -6.24 -0.81
CA ASP A 108 15.85 -7.54 -0.93
C ASP A 108 14.47 -7.53 -0.25
N LEU A 109 14.42 -7.08 1.01
CA LEU A 109 13.18 -6.98 1.78
C LEU A 109 12.28 -5.86 1.28
N ALA A 110 12.88 -4.74 0.87
CA ALA A 110 12.13 -3.62 0.30
C ALA A 110 11.39 -4.02 -0.99
N ASP A 111 12.05 -4.78 -1.86
CA ASP A 111 11.47 -5.24 -3.12
C ASP A 111 10.46 -6.36 -2.91
N TRP A 112 10.71 -7.28 -1.97
CA TRP A 112 9.74 -8.29 -1.57
C TRP A 112 8.46 -7.65 -1.05
N LEU A 113 8.59 -6.74 -0.08
CA LEU A 113 7.46 -6.05 0.55
C LEU A 113 6.71 -5.16 -0.44
N GLY A 114 7.42 -4.53 -1.39
CA GLY A 114 6.76 -3.81 -2.48
C GLY A 114 5.93 -4.72 -3.37
N LYS A 115 6.44 -5.91 -3.71
CA LYS A 115 5.72 -6.87 -4.57
C LYS A 115 4.51 -7.49 -3.88
N THR A 116 4.53 -7.73 -2.57
CA THR A 116 3.36 -8.26 -1.85
C THR A 116 2.20 -7.27 -1.89
N THR A 117 2.48 -5.98 -1.72
CA THR A 117 1.47 -4.90 -1.81
C THR A 117 0.75 -4.89 -3.17
N PHE A 118 1.47 -5.15 -4.27
CA PHE A 118 0.91 -5.12 -5.63
C PHE A 118 0.35 -6.45 -6.12
N LYS A 119 0.56 -7.56 -5.40
CA LYS A 119 0.11 -8.88 -5.87
C LYS A 119 -1.41 -9.03 -5.88
N GLN A 120 -2.08 -8.49 -4.86
CA GLN A 120 -3.54 -8.45 -4.80
C GLN A 120 -4.10 -7.52 -5.89
N LEU A 121 -3.54 -6.31 -6.01
CA LEU A 121 -3.97 -5.34 -7.01
C LEU A 121 -3.72 -5.83 -8.45
N GLY A 122 -2.60 -6.51 -8.69
CA GLY A 122 -2.29 -7.13 -9.98
C GLY A 122 -3.24 -8.28 -10.31
N LYS A 123 -3.59 -9.11 -9.32
CA LYS A 123 -4.58 -10.18 -9.49
C LYS A 123 -5.96 -9.62 -9.80
N ASP A 124 -6.40 -8.60 -9.08
CA ASP A 124 -7.71 -7.96 -9.30
C ASP A 124 -7.76 -7.28 -10.68
N LEU A 125 -6.64 -6.70 -11.13
CA LEU A 125 -6.51 -6.13 -12.47
C LEU A 125 -6.55 -7.21 -13.56
N ASP A 126 -5.80 -8.29 -13.40
CA ASP A 126 -5.79 -9.42 -14.33
C ASP A 126 -7.18 -10.07 -14.43
N ASP A 127 -7.85 -10.28 -13.29
CA ASP A 127 -9.20 -10.85 -13.24
C ASP A 127 -10.22 -9.90 -13.90
N ALA A 128 -10.12 -8.58 -13.72
CA ALA A 128 -10.98 -7.60 -14.39
C ALA A 128 -10.75 -7.52 -15.91
N ILE A 129 -9.49 -7.62 -16.34
CA ILE A 129 -9.13 -7.68 -17.76
C ILE A 129 -9.66 -8.97 -18.39
N ALA A 130 -9.52 -10.12 -17.71
CA ALA A 130 -10.03 -11.39 -18.22
C ALA A 130 -11.56 -11.38 -18.42
N LEU A 131 -12.30 -10.84 -17.44
CA LEU A 131 -13.76 -10.73 -17.52
C LEU A 131 -14.22 -9.84 -18.68
N SER A 132 -13.55 -8.71 -18.91
CA SER A 132 -13.90 -7.80 -20.01
C SER A 132 -13.64 -8.40 -21.39
N PHE A 133 -12.57 -9.19 -21.57
CA PHE A 133 -12.34 -9.91 -22.82
C PHE A 133 -13.32 -11.08 -23.04
N GLU A 134 -13.75 -11.76 -21.97
CA GLU A 134 -14.74 -12.85 -22.06
C GLU A 134 -16.13 -12.32 -22.45
N GLU A 135 -16.49 -11.13 -21.97
CA GLU A 135 -17.75 -10.46 -22.30
C GLU A 135 -17.77 -9.99 -23.76
N LEU A 136 -16.66 -9.41 -24.25
CA LEU A 136 -16.48 -9.08 -25.67
C LEU A 136 -16.58 -10.30 -26.59
N ALA A 137 -16.03 -11.44 -26.18
CA ALA A 137 -16.11 -12.67 -26.98
C ALA A 137 -17.55 -13.23 -27.07
N LYS A 138 -18.36 -13.06 -26.01
CA LYS A 138 -19.78 -13.47 -26.01
C LYS A 138 -20.60 -12.58 -26.94
N GLU A 139 -20.39 -11.26 -26.89
CA GLU A 139 -21.05 -10.31 -27.80
C GLU A 139 -20.74 -10.61 -29.28
N GLU A 140 -19.51 -10.99 -29.62
CA GLU A 140 -19.15 -11.36 -31.00
C GLU A 140 -19.84 -12.66 -31.45
N THR A 141 -19.98 -13.65 -30.56
CA THR A 141 -20.65 -14.91 -30.89
C THR A 141 -22.16 -14.76 -31.05
N GLU A 142 -22.81 -13.91 -30.24
CA GLU A 142 -24.25 -13.61 -30.32
C GLU A 142 -24.59 -12.76 -31.55
N THR A 143 -23.74 -11.79 -31.89
CA THR A 143 -23.89 -10.98 -33.11
C THR A 143 -23.70 -11.83 -34.37
N SER A 144 -22.76 -12.78 -34.34
CA SER A 144 -22.50 -13.69 -35.46
C SER A 144 -23.60 -14.75 -35.65
N THR A 145 -24.24 -15.22 -34.57
CA THR A 145 -25.38 -16.15 -34.66
C THR A 145 -26.67 -15.44 -35.08
N SER A 146 -26.90 -14.20 -34.64
CA SER A 146 -28.00 -13.35 -35.14
C SER A 146 -27.87 -13.09 -36.65
N ALA A 147 -26.67 -12.73 -37.14
CA ALA A 147 -26.43 -12.49 -38.57
C ALA A 147 -26.59 -13.75 -39.45
N PHE A 148 -26.35 -14.94 -38.88
CA PHE A 148 -26.57 -16.21 -39.58
C PHE A 148 -28.06 -16.60 -39.65
N HIS A 149 -28.86 -16.24 -38.63
CA HIS A 149 -30.28 -16.55 -38.61
C HIS A 149 -31.08 -15.68 -39.60
N ASP A 150 -30.74 -14.39 -39.74
CA ASP A 150 -31.38 -13.50 -40.72
C ASP A 150 -31.09 -13.87 -42.18
N ARG A 151 -29.93 -14.47 -42.47
CA ARG A 151 -29.60 -14.95 -43.83
C ARG A 151 -30.34 -16.23 -44.24
N LEU A 152 -30.84 -17.02 -43.29
CA LEU A 152 -31.54 -18.28 -43.60
C LEU A 152 -33.04 -18.06 -43.88
N LEU A 153 -33.60 -16.90 -43.53
CA LEU A 153 -35.01 -16.56 -43.75
C LEU A 153 -35.28 -15.86 -45.10
N ILE A 154 -34.25 -15.66 -45.94
CA ILE A 154 -34.34 -14.99 -47.25
C ILE A 154 -34.14 -15.99 -48.42
N LEU A 155 -34.05 -17.30 -48.14
CA LEU A 155 -34.06 -18.39 -49.12
C LEU A 155 -35.33 -19.24 -48.95
#